data_AF-A0A2D7VW31-F1
#
_entry.id   AF-A0A2D7VW31-F1
#
_cell.length_a   1.000
_cell.length_b   1.000
_cell.length_c   1.000
_cell.angle_alpha   90.00
_cell.angle_beta   90.00
_cell.angle_gamma   90.00
#
_symmetry.space_group_name_H-M   'P 1'
#
loop_
_entity.id
_entity.type
_entity.pdbx_description
1 polymer ?
#
loop_
_entity_poly.entity_id
_entity_poly.type
_entity_poly.pdbx_seq_one_letter_code
_entity_poly.pdbx_strand_id
1 'polypeptide(L)' 'GVFSTTEPRIAPFYILKNSEAPAVVVELGYLTNPHDSKQLQDEAYQDHIAKTLLSVIEGQ' A
#
# COMPACT_ATOMS: atom_id res chain seq x y z
N GLY A 1 -5.93 9.95 7.10
CA GLY A 1 -5.06 8.76 7.14
C GLY A 1 -4.28 8.73 5.86
N VAL A 2 -2.97 8.50 5.94
CA VAL A 2 -2.17 8.03 4.80
C VAL A 2 -1.49 6.71 5.17
N PHE A 3 -1.16 6.49 6.45
CA PHE A 3 -0.96 5.15 7.02
C PHE A 3 -1.39 5.19 8.49
N SER A 4 -2.36 4.34 8.90
CA SER A 4 -2.86 4.33 10.30
C SER A 4 -2.08 3.39 11.21
N THR A 5 -1.16 2.60 10.67
CA THR A 5 -0.30 1.68 11.42
C THR A 5 1.14 1.97 11.05
N THR A 6 1.93 2.38 12.05
CA THR A 6 3.36 2.65 11.93
C THR A 6 4.22 1.39 11.93
N GLU A 7 3.61 0.20 12.13
CA GLU A 7 4.33 -1.07 12.26
C GLU A 7 3.91 -2.08 11.18
N PRO A 8 4.87 -2.82 10.58
CA PRO A 8 4.59 -3.95 9.70
C PRO A 8 3.77 -5.01 10.42
N ARG A 9 2.74 -5.54 9.75
CA ARG A 9 1.91 -6.63 10.25
C ARG A 9 2.32 -7.94 9.59
N ILE A 10 2.41 -9.01 10.38
CA ILE A 10 2.63 -10.37 9.87
C ILE A 10 1.27 -10.95 9.48
N ALA A 11 1.13 -11.37 8.22
CA ALA A 11 -0.10 -11.96 7.70
C ALA A 11 0.20 -13.17 6.82
N PRO A 12 -0.59 -14.27 6.90
CA PRO A 12 -0.29 -15.52 6.21
C PRO A 12 -0.71 -15.54 4.73
N PHE A 13 -0.48 -14.45 3.99
CA PHE A 13 -0.86 -14.34 2.58
C PHE A 13 -0.05 -15.31 1.70
N TYR A 14 -0.74 -15.99 0.79
CA TYR A 14 -0.12 -16.97 -0.13
C TYR A 14 1.04 -16.36 -0.91
N ILE A 15 0.86 -15.14 -1.44
CA ILE A 15 1.87 -14.47 -2.23
C ILE A 15 3.15 -14.16 -1.44
N LEU A 16 3.02 -13.80 -0.15
CA LEU A 16 4.17 -13.54 0.71
C LEU A 16 4.92 -14.83 1.07
N LYS A 17 4.20 -15.94 1.26
CA LYS A 17 4.80 -17.24 1.63
C LYS A 17 5.54 -17.92 0.48
N ASN A 18 5.14 -17.65 -0.76
CA ASN A 18 5.65 -18.34 -1.94
C ASN A 18 6.45 -17.41 -2.88
N SER A 19 6.84 -16.22 -2.41
CA SER A 19 7.72 -15.32 -3.16
C SER A 19 9.18 -15.73 -2.96
N GLU A 20 9.94 -15.85 -4.05
CA GLU A 20 11.38 -16.15 -4.01
C GLU A 20 12.22 -14.91 -3.64
N ALA A 21 11.67 -13.70 -3.81
CA ALA A 21 12.29 -12.43 -3.45
C ALA A 21 11.61 -11.82 -2.19
N PRO A 22 12.27 -10.85 -1.50
CA PRO A 22 11.63 -10.09 -0.43
C PRO A 22 10.33 -9.43 -0.92
N ALA A 23 9.25 -9.66 -0.18
CA ALA A 23 7.92 -9.19 -0.57
C ALA A 23 7.18 -8.55 0.60
N VAL A 24 6.39 -7.53 0.30
CA VAL A 24 5.46 -6.87 1.22
C VAL A 24 4.10 -6.69 0.53
N VAL A 25 3.04 -6.64 1.31
CA VAL A 25 1.69 -6.26 0.84
C VAL A 25 1.37 -4.90 1.44
N VAL A 26 0.89 -3.98 0.61
CA VAL A 26 0.45 -2.65 1.05
C VAL A 26 -1.06 -2.55 0.86
N GLU A 27 -1.78 -2.29 1.96
CA GLU A 27 -3.20 -1.96 1.93
C GLU A 27 -3.33 -0.44 1.74
N LEU A 28 -3.80 0.00 0.57
CA LEU A 28 -3.87 1.43 0.22
C LEU A 28 -5.10 2.16 0.82
N GLY A 29 -6.12 1.42 1.24
CA GLY A 29 -7.37 1.92 1.77
C GLY A 29 -8.51 0.93 1.62
N TYR A 30 -9.70 1.26 2.11
CA TYR A 30 -10.87 0.38 2.05
C TYR A 30 -11.90 0.86 1.01
N LEU A 31 -12.17 0.06 -0.02
CA LEU A 31 -13.23 0.39 -1.01
C LEU A 31 -14.64 0.49 -0.39
N THR A 32 -14.86 -0.18 0.74
CA THR A 32 -16.10 -0.08 1.52
C THR A 32 -16.22 1.21 2.31
N ASN A 33 -15.13 1.95 2.50
CA ASN A 33 -15.14 3.28 3.09
C ASN A 33 -15.33 4.32 1.97
N PRO A 34 -16.41 5.12 1.97
CA PRO A 34 -16.68 6.08 0.89
C PRO A 34 -15.59 7.14 0.68
N HIS A 35 -14.89 7.53 1.75
CA HIS A 35 -13.79 8.49 1.67
C HIS A 35 -12.58 7.88 0.95
N ASP A 36 -12.12 6.71 1.41
CA ASP A 36 -10.99 6.01 0.81
C ASP A 36 -11.32 5.61 -0.63
N SER A 37 -12.52 5.10 -0.89
CA SER A 37 -12.98 4.73 -2.23
C SER A 37 -12.93 5.90 -3.21
N LYS A 38 -13.29 7.11 -2.76
CA LYS A 38 -13.19 8.33 -3.57
C LYS A 38 -11.73 8.69 -3.84
N GLN A 39 -10.85 8.63 -2.83
CA GLN A 39 -9.43 8.92 -3.02
C GLN A 39 -8.74 7.89 -3.93
N LEU A 40 -9.03 6.60 -3.76
CA LEU A 40 -8.45 5.52 -4.57
C LEU A 40 -8.84 5.60 -6.05
N GLN A 41 -9.90 6.33 -6.39
CA GLN A 41 -10.32 6.60 -7.78
C GLN A 41 -9.77 7.92 -8.33
N ASP A 42 -9.09 8.74 -7.52
CA ASP A 42 -8.52 10.01 -7.94
C ASP A 42 -7.12 9.83 -8.53
N GLU A 43 -6.91 10.30 -9.76
CA GLU A 43 -5.65 10.12 -10.50
C GLU A 43 -4.45 10.80 -9.81
N ALA A 44 -4.64 11.99 -9.24
CA ALA A 44 -3.57 12.70 -8.55
C ALA A 44 -3.16 11.98 -7.26
N TYR A 45 -4.13 11.38 -6.56
CA TYR A 45 -3.87 10.56 -5.39
C TYR A 45 -3.14 9.25 -5.75
N GLN A 46 -3.52 8.59 -6.85
CA GLN A 46 -2.82 7.41 -7.35
C GLN A 46 -1.36 7.72 -7.72
N ASP A 47 -1.12 8.84 -8.41
CA ASP A 47 0.24 9.31 -8.75
C ASP A 47 1.07 9.62 -7.49
N HIS A 48 0.45 10.24 -6.48
CA HIS A 48 1.09 10.47 -5.20
C HIS A 48 1.52 9.16 -4.52
N ILE A 49 0.62 8.18 -4.40
CA ILE A 49 0.94 6.86 -3.83
C ILE A 49 2.07 6.19 -4.61
N ALA A 50 2.00 6.17 -5.94
CA ALA A 50 3.01 5.53 -6.77
C ALA A 50 4.40 6.12 -6.55
N LYS A 51 4.50 7.46 -6.48
CA LYS A 51 5.75 8.17 -6.18
C LYS A 51 6.28 7.85 -4.79
N THR A 52 5.42 7.80 -3.78
CA THR A 52 5.81 7.43 -2.41
C THR A 52 6.29 5.99 -2.34
N LEU A 53 5.63 5.04 -3.03
CA LEU A 53 6.09 3.66 -3.05
C LEU A 53 7.44 3.51 -3.77
N LEU A 54 7.64 4.24 -4.86
CA LEU A 54 8.90 4.25 -5.58
C LEU A 54 10.04 4.78 -4.71
N SER A 55 9.85 5.90 -4.01
CA SER A 55 10.89 6.48 -3.16
C SER A 55 11.33 5.53 -2.05
N VAL A 56 10.39 4.78 -1.46
CA VAL A 56 10.69 3.76 -0.44
C VAL A 56 11.51 2.60 -1.01
N ILE A 57 11.20 2.15 -2.23
CA ILE A 57 11.94 1.06 -2.90
C ILE A 57 13.36 1.51 -3.27
N GLU A 58 13.52 2.76 -3.71
CA GLU A 58 14.82 3.35 -4.04
C GLU A 58 15.66 3.68 -2.78
N GLY A 59 15.05 3.66 -1.58
CA GLY A 59 15.72 3.89 -0.31
C GLY A 59 15.93 5.37 0.04
N GLN A 60 15.05 6.25 -0.44
CA GLN A 60 15.02 7.69 -0.09
C GLN A 60 14.32 7.98 1.25
#